data_AF-A0A378TE10-F1
#
_entry.id   AF-A0A378TE10-F1
#
_cell.length_a   1.000
_cell.length_b   1.000
_cell.length_c   1.000
_cell.angle_alpha   90.00
_cell.angle_beta   90.00
_cell.angle_gamma   90.00
#
_symmetry.space_group_name_H-M   'P 1'
#
loop_
_entity.id
_entity.type
_entity.pdbx_description
1 polymer ?
#
loop_
_entity_poly.entity_id
_entity_poly.type
_entity_poly.pdbx_seq_one_letter_code
_entity_poly.pdbx_strand_id
1 'polypeptide(L)'
;MGVARVLTALILTVALGACSERVVAGTATKPAQEKAPHGADRSLSPLPVIGYVATPTAGGTDIDVYYLAPADSVPRAVASMTDDSCVSLPDIVSGDDGRIEISVRLMRPSSAGAPNFPACQMAGQYTVRRQEWGPFARVGQVVTDSPIATTGNEMTKPAAPGNVVPRLDGLPPTDTFTGSDRGLLPIRDYSVSEDGYLDITYLSPRVPGAAAGSHTPGCRDTRMHSGIESNRITVNVRLGWTDGGGRYTEADSALCRNEGPWATVRTLMWIKVGADPLVLTDGPIVDAAGAVVVPAAAGNRVPERA
;
A
#
# COMPACT_ATOMS: atom_id res chain seq x y z
N MET A 1 60.19 -2.34 -41.70
CA MET A 1 60.14 -2.78 -43.11
C MET A 1 60.67 -4.20 -43.18
N GLY A 2 59.80 -5.18 -43.33
CA GLY A 2 60.14 -6.60 -43.47
C GLY A 2 59.03 -7.25 -44.29
N VAL A 3 59.38 -7.68 -45.49
CA VAL A 3 58.48 -8.08 -46.58
C VAL A 3 58.41 -9.61 -46.65
N ALA A 4 57.17 -10.10 -46.66
CA ALA A 4 56.58 -11.26 -47.36
C ALA A 4 57.35 -12.58 -47.57
N ARG A 5 56.65 -13.69 -47.28
CA ARG A 5 56.39 -14.87 -48.16
C ARG A 5 55.38 -15.78 -47.41
N VAL A 6 54.10 -15.83 -47.77
CA VAL A 6 53.46 -16.61 -48.85
C VAL A 6 53.78 -18.11 -48.76
N LEU A 7 52.81 -18.94 -48.34
CA LEU A 7 52.30 -20.01 -49.21
C LEU A 7 50.93 -20.56 -48.74
N THR A 8 50.08 -20.71 -49.74
CA THR A 8 48.71 -21.20 -49.81
C THR A 8 48.66 -22.74 -49.83
N ALA A 9 47.64 -23.36 -49.22
CA ALA A 9 46.93 -24.51 -49.82
C ALA A 9 45.61 -24.81 -49.09
N LEU A 10 44.55 -24.78 -49.88
CA LEU A 10 43.17 -25.15 -49.65
C LEU A 10 43.02 -26.68 -49.89
N ILE A 11 42.03 -27.36 -49.27
CA ILE A 11 41.03 -28.26 -49.93
C ILE A 11 40.31 -29.17 -48.89
N LEU A 12 38.98 -28.99 -48.90
CA LEU A 12 37.83 -29.88 -48.60
C LEU A 12 38.08 -31.40 -48.54
N THR A 13 37.31 -32.14 -47.72
CA THR A 13 36.20 -33.03 -48.17
C THR A 13 35.42 -33.63 -46.98
N VAL A 14 34.12 -33.73 -47.20
CA VAL A 14 32.97 -34.19 -46.38
C VAL A 14 32.92 -35.72 -46.21
N ALA A 15 32.34 -36.21 -45.11
CA ALA A 15 31.65 -37.51 -45.11
C ALA A 15 30.42 -37.51 -44.19
N LEU A 16 29.27 -37.78 -44.81
CA LEU A 16 27.98 -38.05 -44.18
C LEU A 16 27.95 -39.41 -43.48
N GLY A 17 27.16 -39.52 -42.41
CA GLY A 17 26.73 -40.79 -41.83
C GLY A 17 25.30 -40.67 -41.32
N ALA A 18 24.33 -41.01 -42.17
CA ALA A 18 22.95 -41.24 -41.81
C ALA A 18 22.72 -42.75 -41.68
N CYS A 19 22.15 -43.20 -40.56
CA CYS A 19 21.47 -44.49 -40.46
C CYS A 19 20.06 -44.26 -39.91
N SER A 20 19.09 -44.76 -40.68
CA SER A 20 17.65 -44.74 -40.43
C SER A 20 17.20 -46.11 -39.92
N GLU A 21 15.92 -46.17 -39.50
CA GLU A 21 15.13 -47.32 -38.99
C GLU A 21 15.30 -47.61 -37.48
N ARG A 22 14.25 -47.73 -36.66
CA ARG A 22 12.93 -48.34 -36.89
C ARG A 22 11.91 -47.86 -35.84
N VAL A 23 10.68 -47.63 -36.28
CA VAL A 23 9.49 -47.40 -35.43
C VAL A 23 9.08 -48.73 -34.80
N VAL A 24 9.03 -48.78 -33.46
CA VAL A 24 8.24 -49.78 -32.72
C VAL A 24 7.34 -49.02 -31.75
N ALA A 25 6.04 -49.11 -32.02
CA ALA A 25 4.99 -48.62 -31.14
C ALA A 25 4.98 -49.45 -29.85
N GLY A 26 5.29 -48.81 -28.73
CA GLY A 26 5.21 -49.38 -27.38
C GLY A 26 4.49 -48.39 -26.47
N THR A 27 3.21 -48.65 -26.23
CA THR A 27 2.39 -48.26 -25.08
C THR A 27 2.87 -47.07 -24.24
N ALA A 28 2.14 -45.95 -24.41
CA ALA A 28 2.21 -44.76 -23.58
C ALA A 28 2.15 -45.08 -22.08
N THR A 29 3.29 -44.96 -21.40
CA THR A 29 3.33 -44.76 -19.96
C THR A 29 3.27 -43.25 -19.73
N LYS A 30 2.10 -42.78 -19.28
CA LYS A 30 1.86 -41.42 -18.81
C LYS A 30 3.02 -41.04 -17.86
N PRO A 31 3.86 -40.03 -18.14
CA PRO A 31 4.75 -39.51 -17.12
C PRO A 31 3.86 -39.06 -15.97
N ALA A 32 4.19 -39.55 -14.77
CA ALA A 32 3.52 -39.19 -13.54
C ALA A 32 3.30 -37.68 -13.54
N GLN A 33 2.03 -37.27 -13.40
CA GLN A 33 1.70 -35.89 -13.07
C GLN A 33 2.40 -35.61 -11.74
N GLU A 34 3.58 -35.00 -11.84
CA GLU A 34 4.12 -34.18 -10.77
C GLU A 34 2.99 -33.22 -10.41
N LYS A 35 2.54 -33.36 -9.17
CA LYS A 35 1.45 -32.61 -8.57
C LYS A 35 1.80 -31.13 -8.73
N ALA A 36 1.24 -30.50 -9.76
CA ALA A 36 1.40 -29.07 -10.00
C ALA A 36 1.10 -28.33 -8.69
N PRO A 37 1.99 -27.46 -8.20
CA PRO A 37 1.70 -26.66 -7.04
C PRO A 37 0.41 -25.86 -7.30
N HIS A 38 -0.42 -25.83 -6.29
CA HIS A 38 -1.68 -25.10 -6.25
C HIS A 38 -1.56 -23.70 -6.87
N GLY A 39 -2.37 -23.43 -7.89
CA GLY A 39 -2.78 -22.09 -8.30
C GLY A 39 -1.75 -21.28 -9.07
N ALA A 40 -1.96 -21.18 -10.39
CA ALA A 40 -1.25 -20.24 -11.24
C ALA A 40 -1.40 -18.80 -10.72
N ASP A 41 -0.22 -18.19 -10.61
CA ASP A 41 0.14 -16.88 -10.13
C ASP A 41 -0.77 -15.76 -10.65
N ARG A 42 -1.39 -15.02 -9.72
CA ARG A 42 -2.05 -13.75 -10.05
C ARG A 42 -0.97 -12.70 -10.14
N SER A 43 -0.90 -11.98 -11.25
CA SER A 43 0.09 -10.91 -11.49
C SER A 43 0.25 -10.01 -10.26
N LEU A 44 1.33 -10.26 -9.51
CA LEU A 44 1.76 -9.42 -8.40
C LEU A 44 2.64 -8.32 -8.98
N SER A 45 2.11 -7.11 -9.04
CA SER A 45 2.91 -5.95 -9.47
C SER A 45 3.62 -5.34 -8.27
N PRO A 46 4.95 -5.14 -8.29
CA PRO A 46 5.63 -4.48 -7.18
C PRO A 46 5.18 -3.02 -7.07
N LEU A 47 4.85 -2.60 -5.85
CA LEU A 47 4.51 -1.22 -5.53
C LEU A 47 5.78 -0.43 -5.18
N PRO A 48 5.93 0.83 -5.63
CA PRO A 48 7.11 1.64 -5.33
C PRO A 48 7.21 1.96 -3.85
N VAL A 49 8.39 1.77 -3.28
CA VAL A 49 8.71 2.16 -1.91
C VAL A 49 9.27 3.58 -1.92
N ILE A 50 8.82 4.42 -1.01
CA ILE A 50 9.33 5.79 -0.84
C ILE A 50 10.52 5.78 0.09
N GLY A 51 10.37 5.13 1.24
CA GLY A 51 11.38 5.13 2.29
C GLY A 51 10.84 4.55 3.59
N TYR A 52 11.64 4.62 4.65
CA TYR A 52 11.21 4.21 5.98
C TYR A 52 11.61 5.20 7.07
N VAL A 53 10.84 5.28 8.14
CA VAL A 53 11.21 5.92 9.41
C VAL A 53 11.49 4.82 10.42
N ALA A 54 12.50 5.01 11.27
CA ALA A 54 12.84 4.08 12.34
C ALA A 54 12.77 4.80 13.69
N THR A 55 11.90 4.30 14.57
CA THR A 55 11.56 4.91 15.86
C THR A 55 12.02 3.99 16.99
N PRO A 56 12.97 4.42 17.84
CA PRO A 56 13.37 3.64 19.01
C PRO A 56 12.20 3.47 19.99
N THR A 57 12.04 2.26 20.51
CA THR A 57 11.06 1.92 21.56
C THR A 57 11.73 1.15 22.69
N ALA A 58 11.01 0.95 23.80
CA ALA A 58 11.54 0.18 24.93
C ALA A 58 11.87 -1.28 24.55
N GLY A 59 11.20 -1.84 23.52
CA GLY A 59 11.37 -3.22 23.05
C GLY A 59 12.31 -3.37 21.85
N GLY A 60 12.86 -2.28 21.30
CA GLY A 60 13.68 -2.33 20.09
C GLY A 60 13.50 -1.09 19.21
N THR A 61 13.23 -1.30 17.93
CA THR A 61 12.98 -0.23 16.97
C THR A 61 11.79 -0.60 16.09
N ASP A 62 10.80 0.28 16.05
CA ASP A 62 9.69 0.18 15.10
C ASP A 62 10.11 0.79 13.77
N ILE A 63 9.66 0.19 12.67
CA ILE A 63 9.89 0.69 11.31
C ILE A 63 8.55 0.99 10.66
N ASP A 64 8.43 2.24 10.19
CA ASP A 64 7.35 2.70 9.35
C ASP A 64 7.81 2.77 7.91
N VAL A 65 7.25 1.94 7.04
CA VAL A 65 7.56 1.94 5.61
C VAL A 65 6.48 2.69 4.86
N TYR A 66 6.92 3.56 3.95
CA TYR A 66 6.07 4.36 3.10
C TYR A 66 6.17 3.88 1.66
N TYR A 67 5.03 3.70 1.00
CA TYR A 67 4.96 3.21 -0.37
C TYR A 67 3.82 3.87 -1.15
N LEU A 68 3.91 3.83 -2.48
CA LEU A 68 2.85 4.32 -3.37
C LEU A 68 1.90 3.19 -3.71
N ALA A 69 0.61 3.45 -3.56
CA ALA A 69 -0.44 2.52 -3.97
C ALA A 69 -1.55 3.27 -4.73
N PRO A 70 -2.29 2.60 -5.64
CA PRO A 70 -3.50 3.17 -6.21
C PRO A 70 -4.45 3.62 -5.10
N ALA A 71 -5.09 4.78 -5.26
CA ALA A 71 -5.98 5.35 -4.24
C ALA A 71 -7.08 4.38 -3.79
N ASP A 72 -7.54 3.54 -4.71
CA ASP A 72 -8.64 2.59 -4.51
C ASP A 72 -8.17 1.21 -4.04
N SER A 73 -6.85 1.05 -3.88
CA SER A 73 -6.32 -0.18 -3.31
C SER A 73 -6.55 -0.22 -1.80
N VAL A 74 -6.93 -1.39 -1.32
CA VAL A 74 -7.16 -1.67 0.11
C VAL A 74 -6.01 -2.51 0.68
N PRO A 75 -5.67 -2.40 1.97
CA PRO A 75 -4.73 -3.31 2.61
C PRO A 75 -5.26 -4.77 2.63
N ARG A 76 -4.36 -5.75 2.64
CA ARG A 76 -4.71 -7.19 2.75
C ARG A 76 -5.72 -7.49 3.85
N ALA A 77 -5.53 -6.86 5.02
CA ALA A 77 -6.30 -7.11 6.21
C ALA A 77 -7.82 -6.89 6.02
N VAL A 78 -8.23 -6.04 5.07
CA VAL A 78 -9.65 -5.75 4.78
C VAL A 78 -10.08 -6.22 3.39
N ALA A 79 -9.25 -6.99 2.70
CA ALA A 79 -9.58 -7.53 1.38
C ALA A 79 -10.85 -8.39 1.40
N SER A 80 -11.15 -9.05 2.52
CA SER A 80 -12.38 -9.87 2.68
C SER A 80 -13.66 -9.05 2.75
N MET A 81 -13.56 -7.73 2.86
CA MET A 81 -14.71 -6.82 2.93
C MET A 81 -15.02 -6.15 1.58
N THR A 82 -14.20 -6.40 0.57
CA THR A 82 -14.30 -5.77 -0.75
C THR A 82 -14.11 -6.82 -1.84
N ASP A 83 -15.15 -7.14 -2.59
CA ASP A 83 -15.04 -8.14 -3.66
C ASP A 83 -14.35 -7.60 -4.92
N ASP A 84 -14.32 -6.27 -5.11
CA ASP A 84 -13.92 -5.64 -6.38
C ASP A 84 -12.65 -4.76 -6.31
N SER A 85 -12.03 -4.61 -5.13
CA SER A 85 -10.88 -3.73 -4.94
C SER A 85 -9.53 -4.43 -5.16
N CYS A 86 -8.56 -3.67 -5.69
CA CYS A 86 -7.17 -4.11 -5.69
C CYS A 86 -6.62 -4.13 -4.26
N VAL A 87 -5.72 -5.06 -3.97
CA VAL A 87 -5.18 -5.27 -2.62
C VAL A 87 -3.69 -4.98 -2.60
N SER A 88 -3.29 -4.07 -1.71
CA SER A 88 -1.88 -3.86 -1.37
C SER A 88 -1.44 -4.86 -0.30
N LEU A 89 -0.31 -5.50 -0.56
CA LEU A 89 0.28 -6.58 0.22
C LEU A 89 1.69 -6.16 0.64
N PRO A 90 1.83 -5.35 1.69
CA PRO A 90 3.11 -5.13 2.33
C PRO A 90 3.51 -6.38 3.11
N ASP A 91 4.78 -6.74 3.05
CA ASP A 91 5.38 -7.88 3.74
C ASP A 91 6.81 -7.52 4.17
N ILE A 92 7.28 -8.14 5.25
CA ILE A 92 8.59 -7.89 5.83
C ILE A 92 9.24 -9.19 6.29
N VAL A 93 10.53 -9.34 5.99
CA VAL A 93 11.36 -10.43 6.47
C VAL A 93 12.57 -9.83 7.18
N SER A 94 12.71 -10.14 8.46
CA SER A 94 13.89 -9.76 9.25
C SER A 94 14.88 -10.92 9.33
N GLY A 95 16.15 -10.68 9.00
CA GLY A 95 17.26 -11.58 9.24
C GLY A 95 17.92 -11.38 10.60
N ASP A 96 18.64 -12.40 11.07
CA ASP A 96 19.34 -12.39 12.37
C ASP A 96 20.45 -11.33 12.46
N ASP A 97 20.97 -10.90 11.31
CA ASP A 97 21.95 -9.83 11.12
C ASP A 97 21.33 -8.42 11.22
N GLY A 98 20.01 -8.32 11.43
CA GLY A 98 19.27 -7.07 11.45
C GLY A 98 18.97 -6.52 10.05
N ARG A 99 19.25 -7.27 8.98
CA ARG A 99 18.79 -6.92 7.63
C ARG A 99 17.27 -7.11 7.56
N ILE A 100 16.59 -6.14 7.00
CA ILE A 100 15.14 -6.13 6.87
C ILE A 100 14.80 -6.02 5.39
N GLU A 101 14.16 -7.05 4.86
CA GLU A 101 13.67 -7.09 3.49
C GLU A 101 12.19 -6.76 3.46
N ILE A 102 11.83 -5.76 2.67
CA ILE A 102 10.45 -5.32 2.48
C ILE A 102 10.02 -5.73 1.08
N SER A 103 8.84 -6.32 0.97
CA SER A 103 8.16 -6.46 -0.31
C SER A 103 6.78 -5.81 -0.23
N VAL A 104 6.44 -4.98 -1.21
CA VAL A 104 5.09 -4.41 -1.30
C VAL A 104 4.54 -4.71 -2.67
N ARG A 105 3.40 -5.40 -2.73
CA ARG A 105 2.82 -5.90 -3.98
C ARG A 105 1.36 -5.49 -4.12
N LEU A 106 0.90 -5.36 -5.35
CA LEU A 106 -0.51 -5.18 -5.69
C LEU A 106 -1.06 -6.50 -6.24
N MET A 107 -2.18 -6.96 -5.70
CA MET A 107 -2.87 -8.19 -6.10
C MET A 107 -4.34 -7.93 -6.36
N ARG A 108 -4.96 -8.74 -7.24
CA ARG A 108 -6.42 -8.86 -7.31
C ARG A 108 -6.93 -10.06 -6.48
N PRO A 109 -7.96 -9.88 -5.63
CA PRO A 109 -8.63 -10.99 -4.94
C PRO A 109 -9.25 -12.00 -5.91
N SER A 110 -9.49 -13.21 -5.40
CA SER A 110 -9.97 -14.37 -6.18
C SER A 110 -11.39 -14.22 -6.66
N SER A 111 -12.19 -13.57 -5.83
CA SER A 111 -13.62 -13.40 -5.98
C SER A 111 -13.97 -12.43 -7.11
N ALA A 112 -13.05 -11.53 -7.47
CA ALA A 112 -13.21 -10.49 -8.51
C ALA A 112 -13.16 -11.03 -9.96
N GLY A 113 -13.42 -12.32 -10.19
CA GLY A 113 -13.21 -13.05 -11.44
C GLY A 113 -14.11 -12.67 -12.62
N ALA A 114 -14.59 -11.43 -12.71
CA ALA A 114 -15.35 -10.96 -13.84
C ALA A 114 -14.40 -10.47 -14.97
N PRO A 115 -14.54 -11.00 -16.20
CA PRO A 115 -13.63 -10.74 -17.32
C PRO A 115 -13.61 -9.29 -17.84
N ASN A 116 -14.47 -8.41 -17.32
CA ASN A 116 -14.64 -7.04 -17.79
C ASN A 116 -14.00 -5.97 -16.90
N PHE A 117 -13.29 -6.36 -15.83
CA PHE A 117 -12.66 -5.38 -14.93
C PHE A 117 -11.18 -5.13 -15.29
N PRO A 118 -10.74 -3.86 -15.37
CA PRO A 118 -9.35 -3.54 -15.70
C PRO A 118 -8.41 -4.20 -14.69
N ALA A 119 -7.29 -4.77 -15.17
CA ALA A 119 -6.26 -5.35 -14.31
C ALA A 119 -5.83 -4.35 -13.23
N CYS A 120 -5.46 -4.82 -12.03
CA CYS A 120 -4.85 -3.98 -11.01
C CYS A 120 -3.53 -3.44 -11.54
N GLN A 121 -3.57 -2.22 -12.07
CA GLN A 121 -2.44 -1.56 -12.69
C GLN A 121 -2.10 -0.29 -11.91
N MET A 122 -0.81 0.04 -11.94
CA MET A 122 -0.30 1.35 -11.57
C MET A 122 -0.67 2.35 -12.67
N ALA A 123 -1.95 2.73 -12.73
CA ALA A 123 -2.45 3.72 -13.66
C ALA A 123 -3.33 4.72 -12.89
N GLY A 124 -2.97 6.01 -12.92
CA GLY A 124 -3.74 7.09 -12.31
C GLY A 124 -3.08 7.74 -11.09
N GLN A 125 -3.92 8.18 -10.15
CA GLN A 125 -3.48 8.88 -8.93
C GLN A 125 -2.97 7.89 -7.88
N TYR A 126 -1.82 8.22 -7.29
CA TYR A 126 -1.21 7.45 -6.21
C TYR A 126 -1.49 8.09 -4.86
N THR A 127 -1.54 7.25 -3.83
CA THR A 127 -1.59 7.68 -2.43
C THR A 127 -0.38 7.10 -1.71
N VAL A 128 0.18 7.89 -0.79
CA VAL A 128 1.22 7.39 0.11
C VAL A 128 0.53 6.53 1.17
N ARG A 129 0.96 5.29 1.28
CA ARG A 129 0.55 4.35 2.33
C ARG A 129 1.68 4.18 3.32
N ARG A 130 1.33 3.94 4.58
CA ARG A 130 2.24 3.61 5.67
C ARG A 130 1.92 2.22 6.18
N GLN A 131 2.96 1.40 6.36
CA GLN A 131 2.86 0.14 7.08
C GLN A 131 3.92 0.13 8.19
N GLU A 132 3.50 -0.24 9.38
CA GLU A 132 4.34 -0.27 10.57
C GLU A 132 4.66 -1.72 10.94
N TRP A 133 5.90 -1.98 11.35
CA TRP A 133 6.36 -3.26 11.85
C TRP A 133 7.36 -3.09 12.99
N GLY A 134 7.46 -4.11 13.85
CA GLY A 134 8.38 -4.13 14.97
C GLY A 134 7.67 -4.45 16.29
N PRO A 135 8.36 -4.27 17.44
CA PRO A 135 9.73 -3.76 17.54
C PRO A 135 10.77 -4.81 17.10
N PHE A 136 11.76 -4.38 16.32
CA PHE A 136 12.92 -5.19 15.95
C PHE A 136 14.06 -5.00 16.95
N ALA A 137 14.68 -6.09 17.40
CA ALA A 137 15.82 -6.02 18.33
C ALA A 137 17.04 -5.32 17.72
N ARG A 138 17.23 -5.44 16.40
CA ARG A 138 18.26 -4.73 15.62
C ARG A 138 17.71 -4.35 14.25
N VAL A 139 17.99 -3.12 13.85
CA VAL A 139 17.73 -2.60 12.51
C VAL A 139 19.06 -2.20 11.89
N GLY A 140 19.56 -3.03 10.99
CA GLY A 140 20.76 -2.80 10.20
C GLY A 140 20.40 -2.11 8.89
N GLN A 141 20.35 -2.89 7.80
CA GLN A 141 20.01 -2.40 6.47
C GLN A 141 18.58 -2.77 6.08
N VAL A 142 17.84 -1.80 5.57
CA VAL A 142 16.49 -2.01 5.02
C VAL A 142 16.57 -2.05 3.50
N VAL A 143 16.07 -3.12 2.89
CA VAL A 143 16.14 -3.38 1.45
C VAL A 143 14.79 -3.78 0.87
N THR A 144 14.63 -3.66 -0.44
CA THR A 144 13.45 -4.10 -1.17
C THR A 144 13.82 -4.52 -2.59
N ASP A 145 12.98 -5.33 -3.22
CA ASP A 145 13.09 -5.61 -4.67
C ASP A 145 12.17 -4.69 -5.49
N SER A 146 11.35 -3.87 -4.82
CA SER A 146 10.45 -2.90 -5.44
C SER A 146 11.20 -1.71 -6.07
N PRO A 147 10.56 -0.96 -6.99
CA PRO A 147 11.03 0.36 -7.39
C PRO A 147 11.12 1.30 -6.19
N ILE A 148 11.99 2.31 -6.28
CA ILE A 148 12.04 3.39 -5.29
C ILE A 148 11.52 4.67 -5.93
N ALA A 149 10.65 5.38 -5.23
CA ALA A 149 10.05 6.63 -5.68
C ALA A 149 10.19 7.76 -4.65
N THR A 150 9.97 9.00 -5.08
CA THR A 150 9.77 10.13 -4.18
C THR A 150 8.30 10.21 -3.75
N THR A 151 8.00 11.06 -2.76
CA THR A 151 6.62 11.39 -2.35
C THR A 151 5.82 12.11 -3.44
N GLY A 152 6.50 12.70 -4.43
CA GLY A 152 5.91 13.32 -5.62
C GLY A 152 5.60 12.35 -6.76
N ASN A 153 5.66 11.04 -6.49
CA ASN A 153 5.44 9.96 -7.47
C ASN A 153 6.53 9.85 -8.56
N GLU A 154 7.70 10.46 -8.35
CA GLU A 154 8.83 10.34 -9.27
C GLU A 154 9.64 9.08 -8.96
N MET A 155 9.84 8.20 -9.95
CA MET A 155 10.66 7.00 -9.79
C MET A 155 12.14 7.38 -9.76
N THR A 156 12.82 7.09 -8.66
CA THR A 156 14.26 7.33 -8.47
C THR A 156 15.11 6.11 -8.78
N LYS A 157 14.56 4.89 -8.60
CA LYS A 157 15.20 3.63 -8.98
C LYS A 157 14.17 2.64 -9.53
N PRO A 158 14.51 1.89 -10.59
CA PRO A 158 13.68 0.78 -11.05
C PRO A 158 13.68 -0.36 -10.04
N ALA A 159 12.72 -1.28 -10.19
CA ALA A 159 12.72 -2.54 -9.44
C ALA A 159 14.02 -3.32 -9.71
N ALA A 160 14.74 -3.66 -8.65
CA ALA A 160 15.98 -4.44 -8.72
C ALA A 160 16.21 -5.14 -7.38
N PRO A 161 16.76 -6.37 -7.39
CA PRO A 161 17.02 -7.11 -6.16
C PRO A 161 17.89 -6.34 -5.17
N GLY A 162 17.43 -6.23 -3.91
CA GLY A 162 18.19 -5.63 -2.83
C GLY A 162 18.40 -4.12 -2.94
N ASN A 163 17.49 -3.39 -3.62
CA ASN A 163 17.46 -1.94 -3.55
C ASN A 163 17.46 -1.47 -2.10
N VAL A 164 18.44 -0.64 -1.71
CA VAL A 164 18.49 -0.05 -0.37
C VAL A 164 17.39 0.99 -0.25
N VAL A 165 16.46 0.77 0.69
CA VAL A 165 15.36 1.68 0.97
C VAL A 165 15.93 2.90 1.72
N PRO A 166 15.63 4.14 1.31
CA PRO A 166 16.13 5.32 1.99
C PRO A 166 15.46 5.46 3.37
N ARG A 167 16.27 5.78 4.38
CA ARG A 167 15.74 6.25 5.67
C ARG A 167 15.27 7.70 5.50
N LEU A 168 14.09 8.00 6.04
CA LEU A 168 13.48 9.32 6.01
C LEU A 168 13.78 10.03 7.33
N ASP A 169 14.14 11.30 7.24
CA ASP A 169 14.43 12.16 8.41
C ASP A 169 13.16 12.60 9.16
N GLY A 170 11.99 12.33 8.59
CA GLY A 170 10.69 12.62 9.17
C GLY A 170 9.58 11.90 8.41
N LEU A 171 8.34 12.05 8.86
CA LEU A 171 7.18 11.51 8.16
C LEU A 171 7.15 12.12 6.75
N PRO A 172 7.16 11.31 5.68
CA PRO A 172 6.92 11.87 4.35
C PRO A 172 5.55 12.56 4.38
N PRO A 173 5.36 13.67 3.65
CA PRO A 173 4.02 14.21 3.45
C PRO A 173 3.15 13.08 2.88
N THR A 174 2.32 12.49 3.74
CA THR A 174 1.57 11.25 3.51
C THR A 174 0.41 11.44 2.54
N ASP A 175 0.36 12.57 1.85
CA ASP A 175 -0.62 12.84 0.83
C ASP A 175 -0.02 13.84 -0.16
N THR A 176 0.27 13.37 -1.38
CA THR A 176 -0.11 14.13 -2.56
C THR A 176 -1.63 14.12 -2.65
N PHE A 177 -2.28 14.77 -1.69
CA PHE A 177 -3.63 15.23 -1.90
C PHE A 177 -3.53 16.16 -3.11
N THR A 178 -4.04 15.74 -4.27
CA THR A 178 -3.96 16.53 -5.51
C THR A 178 -4.96 17.68 -5.49
N GLY A 179 -5.02 18.40 -4.38
CA GLY A 179 -6.00 19.41 -4.07
C GLY A 179 -5.58 20.23 -2.86
N SER A 180 -6.46 21.07 -2.34
CA SER A 180 -6.18 21.85 -1.13
C SER A 180 -6.41 21.00 0.13
N ASP A 181 -5.35 20.75 0.91
CA ASP A 181 -5.44 20.19 2.26
C ASP A 181 -6.23 21.13 3.18
N ARG A 182 -7.17 20.58 3.95
CA ARG A 182 -8.04 21.31 4.88
C ARG A 182 -7.86 20.86 6.34
N GLY A 183 -6.88 19.99 6.60
CA GLY A 183 -6.50 19.55 7.96
C GLY A 183 -7.13 18.24 8.41
N LEU A 184 -6.85 17.86 9.66
CA LEU A 184 -7.33 16.62 10.28
C LEU A 184 -8.76 16.78 10.82
N LEU A 185 -9.66 15.89 10.41
CA LEU A 185 -11.01 15.80 10.95
C LEU A 185 -11.00 15.27 12.39
N PRO A 186 -11.90 15.76 13.25
CA PRO A 186 -11.99 15.31 14.63
C PRO A 186 -12.53 13.88 14.74
N ILE A 187 -11.88 13.08 15.58
CA ILE A 187 -12.31 11.73 15.94
C ILE A 187 -13.12 11.77 17.24
N ARG A 188 -14.22 11.03 17.30
CA ARG A 188 -15.06 10.94 18.49
C ARG A 188 -14.69 9.73 19.34
N ASP A 189 -14.76 8.53 18.76
CA ASP A 189 -14.56 7.27 19.45
C ASP A 189 -14.17 6.16 18.46
N TYR A 190 -13.81 5.00 19.03
CA TYR A 190 -13.66 3.75 18.28
C TYR A 190 -14.41 2.59 18.92
N SER A 191 -14.72 1.57 18.13
CA SER A 191 -15.12 0.24 18.63
C SER A 191 -14.37 -0.86 17.87
N VAL A 192 -14.22 -2.03 18.48
CA VAL A 192 -13.66 -3.22 17.81
C VAL A 192 -14.78 -4.23 17.57
N SER A 193 -14.96 -4.67 16.33
CA SER A 193 -15.94 -5.71 15.99
C SER A 193 -15.51 -7.08 16.51
N GLU A 194 -16.44 -8.04 16.55
CA GLU A 194 -16.14 -9.43 16.95
C GLU A 194 -15.04 -10.07 16.10
N ASP A 195 -14.95 -9.68 14.83
CA ASP A 195 -13.93 -10.15 13.89
C ASP A 195 -12.58 -9.40 14.03
N GLY A 196 -12.48 -8.50 15.01
CA GLY A 196 -11.27 -7.74 15.32
C GLY A 196 -11.04 -6.55 14.40
N TYR A 197 -12.08 -5.93 13.85
CA TYR A 197 -11.95 -4.73 13.01
C TYR A 197 -12.25 -3.46 13.78
N LEU A 198 -11.41 -2.44 13.57
CA LEU A 198 -11.59 -1.11 14.12
C LEU A 198 -12.63 -0.33 13.33
N ASP A 199 -13.66 0.10 14.05
CA ASP A 199 -14.64 1.08 13.62
C ASP A 199 -14.32 2.43 14.24
N ILE A 200 -13.86 3.39 13.43
CA ILE A 200 -13.63 4.77 13.87
C ILE A 200 -14.85 5.61 13.58
N THR A 201 -15.28 6.38 14.57
CA THR A 201 -16.27 7.43 14.38
C THR A 201 -15.60 8.80 14.37
N TYR A 202 -15.84 9.58 13.31
CA TYR A 202 -15.33 10.94 13.16
C TYR A 202 -16.39 11.88 12.61
N LEU A 203 -16.16 13.18 12.77
CA LEU A 203 -17.05 14.20 12.22
C LEU A 203 -16.56 14.68 10.87
N SER A 204 -17.49 14.72 9.91
CA SER A 204 -17.26 15.24 8.57
C SER A 204 -18.16 16.46 8.35
N PRO A 205 -17.65 17.54 7.72
CA PRO A 205 -18.45 18.75 7.48
C PRO A 205 -19.62 18.46 6.52
N ARG A 206 -20.71 19.23 6.67
CA ARG A 206 -21.84 19.18 5.72
C ARG A 206 -21.44 19.85 4.43
N VAL A 207 -21.08 19.06 3.42
CA VAL A 207 -20.92 19.60 2.06
C VAL A 207 -22.01 19.00 1.18
N PRO A 208 -22.87 19.83 0.55
CA PRO A 208 -23.82 19.35 -0.44
C PRO A 208 -23.09 18.54 -1.53
N GLY A 209 -23.47 17.27 -1.71
CA GLY A 209 -22.86 16.38 -2.71
C GLY A 209 -21.65 15.53 -2.24
N ALA A 210 -21.23 15.61 -0.97
CA ALA A 210 -20.19 14.73 -0.43
C ALA A 210 -20.75 13.32 -0.09
N ALA A 211 -20.88 12.47 -1.10
CA ALA A 211 -21.13 11.05 -0.89
C ALA A 211 -19.89 10.37 -0.27
N ALA A 212 -20.10 9.50 0.73
CA ALA A 212 -19.04 8.68 1.32
C ALA A 212 -18.36 7.85 0.22
N GLY A 213 -17.04 7.91 0.10
CA GLY A 213 -16.29 7.02 -0.81
C GLY A 213 -16.56 7.22 -2.31
N SER A 214 -17.15 8.35 -2.72
CA SER A 214 -17.39 8.67 -4.13
C SER A 214 -16.20 9.41 -4.74
N HIS A 215 -15.70 8.92 -5.88
CA HIS A 215 -14.70 9.55 -6.75
C HIS A 215 -15.17 10.85 -7.41
N THR A 216 -16.26 11.45 -6.96
CA THR A 216 -16.72 12.74 -7.45
C THR A 216 -15.78 13.87 -7.02
N PRO A 217 -15.60 14.90 -7.86
CA PRO A 217 -14.91 16.12 -7.46
C PRO A 217 -15.57 16.76 -6.23
N GLY A 218 -14.80 17.49 -5.42
CA GLY A 218 -15.32 18.20 -4.24
C GLY A 218 -14.62 17.85 -2.94
N CYS A 219 -15.36 17.93 -1.82
CA CYS A 219 -14.84 17.72 -0.47
C CYS A 219 -14.69 16.22 -0.15
N ARG A 220 -13.49 15.80 0.26
CA ARG A 220 -13.12 14.40 0.48
C ARG A 220 -12.47 14.18 1.83
N ASP A 221 -12.77 13.02 2.41
CA ASP A 221 -12.12 12.46 3.59
C ASP A 221 -11.08 11.41 3.18
N THR A 222 -9.80 11.78 3.26
CA THR A 222 -8.69 10.84 3.11
C THR A 222 -8.40 10.17 4.44
N ARG A 223 -8.22 8.86 4.41
CA ARG A 223 -8.05 8.04 5.62
C ARG A 223 -6.63 7.52 5.66
N MET A 224 -5.99 7.75 6.78
CA MET A 224 -4.60 7.40 7.03
C MET A 224 -4.54 6.54 8.29
N HIS A 225 -3.76 5.48 8.24
CA HIS A 225 -3.55 4.66 9.42
C HIS A 225 -2.18 3.99 9.42
N SER A 226 -1.73 3.59 10.60
CA SER A 226 -0.55 2.75 10.83
C SER A 226 -0.85 1.72 11.91
N GLY A 227 0.01 0.69 12.01
CA GLY A 227 -0.15 -0.36 13.01
C GLY A 227 -1.23 -1.39 12.70
N ILE A 228 -1.49 -1.70 11.41
CA ILE A 228 -2.40 -2.79 11.04
C ILE A 228 -1.94 -4.09 11.69
N GLU A 229 -2.87 -4.86 12.26
CA GLU A 229 -2.61 -6.10 13.02
C GLU A 229 -1.72 -5.91 14.28
N SER A 230 -1.46 -4.67 14.68
CA SER A 230 -0.79 -4.32 15.93
C SER A 230 -1.79 -4.03 17.04
N ASN A 231 -1.33 -4.07 18.29
CA ASN A 231 -2.05 -3.54 19.44
C ASN A 231 -1.83 -2.01 19.60
N ARG A 232 -1.04 -1.37 18.75
CA ARG A 232 -0.86 0.09 18.72
C ARG A 232 -1.16 0.59 17.33
N ILE A 233 -2.18 1.44 17.20
CA ILE A 233 -2.74 1.85 15.92
C ILE A 233 -2.86 3.36 15.92
N THR A 234 -2.32 4.02 14.90
CA THR A 234 -2.57 5.44 14.70
C THR A 234 -3.57 5.60 13.56
N VAL A 235 -4.64 6.36 13.78
CA VAL A 235 -5.69 6.66 12.80
C VAL A 235 -5.81 8.18 12.64
N ASN A 236 -5.82 8.62 11.39
CA ASN A 236 -5.99 10.02 11.03
C ASN A 236 -6.99 10.10 9.88
N VAL A 237 -7.93 11.02 9.96
CA VAL A 237 -8.82 11.34 8.84
C VAL A 237 -8.54 12.78 8.43
N ARG A 238 -8.25 13.00 7.17
CA ARG A 238 -7.85 14.29 6.62
C ARG A 238 -8.92 14.78 5.66
N LEU A 239 -9.28 16.04 5.77
CA LEU A 239 -10.19 16.70 4.85
C LEU A 239 -9.39 17.33 3.72
N GLY A 240 -9.87 17.21 2.49
CA GLY A 240 -9.31 17.93 1.37
C GLY A 240 -10.35 18.27 0.31
N TRP A 241 -10.00 19.24 -0.55
CA TRP A 241 -10.79 19.64 -1.73
C TRP A 241 -10.12 19.30 -3.06
N THR A 242 -10.81 18.57 -3.95
CA THR A 242 -10.36 18.36 -5.35
C THR A 242 -11.23 19.10 -6.36
N ASP A 243 -10.59 19.85 -7.26
CA ASP A 243 -11.19 20.64 -8.34
C ASP A 243 -11.41 19.78 -9.60
N GLY A 244 -12.08 18.65 -9.47
CA GLY A 244 -12.40 17.82 -10.64
C GLY A 244 -13.36 18.54 -11.60
N GLY A 245 -12.80 19.22 -12.59
CA GLY A 245 -13.44 19.61 -13.85
C GLY A 245 -14.83 20.25 -13.72
N GLY A 246 -14.86 21.54 -13.37
CA GLY A 246 -15.88 22.50 -13.85
C GLY A 246 -17.29 22.46 -13.26
N ARG A 247 -17.65 21.52 -12.38
CA ARG A 247 -18.99 21.49 -11.74
C ARG A 247 -19.07 22.13 -10.36
N TYR A 248 -17.94 22.47 -9.76
CA TYR A 248 -17.87 22.99 -8.40
C TYR A 248 -17.24 24.38 -8.40
N THR A 249 -17.83 25.28 -7.63
CA THR A 249 -17.45 26.68 -7.52
C THR A 249 -16.47 26.91 -6.38
N GLU A 250 -15.83 28.09 -6.36
CA GLU A 250 -15.05 28.54 -5.21
C GLU A 250 -15.89 28.60 -3.92
N ALA A 251 -17.19 28.89 -4.04
CA ALA A 251 -18.14 28.85 -2.93
C ALA A 251 -18.32 27.43 -2.39
N ASP A 252 -18.36 26.40 -3.25
CA ASP A 252 -18.44 25.00 -2.82
C ASP A 252 -17.14 24.56 -2.11
N SER A 253 -15.98 25.03 -2.59
CA SER A 253 -14.70 24.81 -1.91
C SER A 253 -14.66 25.48 -0.53
N ALA A 254 -15.28 26.65 -0.38
CA ALA A 254 -15.35 27.36 0.89
C ALA A 254 -16.19 26.61 1.94
N LEU A 255 -17.13 25.76 1.53
CA LEU A 255 -17.89 24.89 2.44
C LEU A 255 -17.08 23.66 2.90
N CYS A 256 -16.00 23.32 2.18
CA CYS A 256 -15.09 22.24 2.54
C CYS A 256 -14.02 22.74 3.53
N ARG A 257 -14.42 22.98 4.78
CA ARG A 257 -13.53 23.41 5.85
C ARG A 257 -13.73 22.56 7.09
N ASN A 258 -12.67 22.47 7.88
CA ASN A 258 -12.66 21.80 9.18
C ASN A 258 -13.33 22.61 10.29
N GLU A 259 -14.17 23.58 9.91
CA GLU A 259 -14.80 24.56 10.78
C GLU A 259 -16.26 24.73 10.33
N GLY A 260 -17.21 24.41 11.20
CA GLY A 260 -18.63 24.55 10.90
C GLY A 260 -19.51 23.54 11.65
N PRO A 261 -20.84 23.62 11.49
CA PRO A 261 -21.74 22.62 12.04
C PRO A 261 -21.46 21.25 11.40
N TRP A 262 -20.90 20.34 12.19
CA TRP A 262 -20.68 18.95 11.82
C TRP A 262 -22.01 18.30 11.45
N ALA A 263 -22.09 17.66 10.28
CA ALA A 263 -23.36 17.10 9.82
C ALA A 263 -23.46 15.59 9.87
N THR A 264 -22.33 14.90 9.87
CA THR A 264 -22.35 13.46 9.67
C THR A 264 -21.34 12.82 10.61
N VAL A 265 -21.88 12.02 11.52
CA VAL A 265 -21.15 10.97 12.21
C VAL A 265 -20.88 9.90 11.16
N ARG A 266 -19.63 9.79 10.71
CA ARG A 266 -19.23 8.72 9.80
C ARG A 266 -18.57 7.64 10.64
N THR A 267 -19.05 6.41 10.52
CA THR A 267 -18.39 5.23 11.07
C THR A 267 -17.68 4.52 9.94
N LEU A 268 -16.48 4.04 10.25
CA LEU A 268 -15.53 3.63 9.25
C LEU A 268 -14.74 2.42 9.71
N MET A 269 -14.87 1.31 8.98
CA MET A 269 -14.26 0.01 9.30
C MET A 269 -13.04 -0.27 8.41
N TRP A 270 -11.81 -0.23 8.96
CA TRP A 270 -10.60 -0.23 8.12
C TRP A 270 -9.44 -1.14 8.54
N ILE A 271 -9.38 -1.58 9.79
CA ILE A 271 -8.11 -2.09 10.31
C ILE A 271 -8.40 -3.30 11.17
N LYS A 272 -7.84 -4.46 10.79
CA LYS A 272 -7.77 -5.59 11.71
C LYS A 272 -6.79 -5.24 12.82
N VAL A 273 -7.19 -5.40 14.07
CA VAL A 273 -6.42 -4.98 15.24
C VAL A 273 -5.96 -6.17 16.05
N GLY A 274 -4.85 -6.01 16.78
CA GLY A 274 -4.44 -6.96 17.81
C GLY A 274 -5.38 -6.92 19.02
N ALA A 275 -5.19 -7.85 19.95
CA ALA A 275 -5.90 -7.81 21.23
C ALA A 275 -5.58 -6.52 22.00
N ASP A 276 -6.59 -5.94 22.65
CA ASP A 276 -6.50 -4.72 23.46
C ASP A 276 -5.82 -3.53 22.75
N PRO A 277 -6.40 -3.03 21.63
CA PRO A 277 -5.74 -2.01 20.83
C PRO A 277 -5.68 -0.66 21.54
N LEU A 278 -4.48 -0.08 21.59
CA LEU A 278 -4.22 1.32 21.85
C LEU A 278 -4.42 2.11 20.54
N VAL A 279 -5.55 2.80 20.44
CA VAL A 279 -5.89 3.62 19.28
C VAL A 279 -5.49 5.08 19.52
N LEU A 280 -4.71 5.62 18.59
CA LEU A 280 -4.11 6.95 18.64
C LEU A 280 -4.53 7.78 17.43
N THR A 281 -4.49 9.09 17.55
CA THR A 281 -4.69 10.03 16.44
C THR A 281 -3.83 11.27 16.62
N ASP A 282 -3.50 11.96 15.54
CA ASP A 282 -2.88 13.30 15.61
C ASP A 282 -3.94 14.41 15.48
N GLY A 283 -5.19 14.02 15.18
CA GLY A 283 -6.33 14.91 15.05
C GLY A 283 -6.92 15.32 16.41
N PRO A 284 -7.86 16.30 16.38
CA PRO A 284 -8.61 16.65 17.57
C PRO A 284 -9.56 15.52 17.98
N ILE A 285 -9.82 15.39 19.29
CA ILE A 285 -10.86 14.49 19.83
C ILE A 285 -12.06 15.32 20.24
N VAL A 286 -13.25 14.84 19.90
CA VAL A 286 -14.53 15.50 20.19
C VAL A 286 -15.45 14.61 21.03
N ASP A 287 -16.37 15.21 21.78
CA ASP A 287 -17.43 14.50 22.48
C ASP A 287 -18.62 14.16 21.56
N ALA A 288 -19.68 13.59 22.15
CA ALA A 288 -20.92 13.24 21.45
C ALA A 288 -21.68 14.46 20.87
N ALA A 289 -21.47 15.66 21.43
CA ALA A 289 -22.02 16.91 20.92
C ALA A 289 -21.13 17.54 19.82
N GLY A 290 -19.94 16.98 19.58
CA GLY A 290 -18.95 17.48 18.64
C GLY A 290 -18.10 18.62 19.17
N ALA A 291 -18.09 18.84 20.49
CA ALA A 291 -17.18 19.79 21.14
C ALA A 291 -15.79 19.18 21.29
N VAL A 292 -14.74 19.95 20.98
CA VAL A 292 -13.35 19.49 21.10
C VAL A 292 -13.00 19.31 22.58
N VAL A 293 -12.69 18.07 22.96
CA VAL A 293 -12.25 17.68 24.31
C VAL A 293 -10.74 17.54 24.41
N VAL A 294 -10.08 17.18 23.31
CA VAL A 294 -8.60 17.16 23.20
C VAL A 294 -8.21 17.87 21.91
N PRO A 295 -7.37 18.92 21.95
CA PRO A 295 -6.90 19.59 20.74
C PRO A 295 -6.00 18.65 19.91
N ALA A 296 -5.84 18.96 18.62
CA ALA A 296 -4.94 18.20 17.74
C ALA A 296 -3.51 18.21 18.28
N ALA A 297 -2.98 17.02 18.57
CA ALA A 297 -1.62 16.79 19.05
C ALA A 297 -1.21 15.36 18.71
N ALA A 298 0.09 15.15 18.49
CA ALA A 298 0.59 13.85 18.09
C ALA A 298 0.30 12.77 19.14
N GLY A 299 -0.28 11.65 18.72
CA GLY A 299 -0.53 10.50 19.59
C GLY A 299 -1.62 10.68 20.64
N ASN A 300 -2.63 11.52 20.39
CA ASN A 300 -3.84 11.60 21.21
C ASN A 300 -4.51 10.24 21.31
N ARG A 301 -4.82 9.78 22.53
CA ARG A 301 -5.53 8.51 22.73
C ARG A 301 -7.01 8.65 22.43
N VAL A 302 -7.48 7.92 21.43
CA VAL A 302 -8.91 7.89 21.06
C VAL A 302 -9.67 7.11 22.13
N PRO A 303 -10.83 7.58 22.61
CA PRO A 303 -11.63 6.83 23.58
C PRO A 303 -12.36 5.67 22.90
N GLU A 304 -12.45 4.55 23.62
CA GLU A 304 -13.29 3.43 23.22
C GLU A 304 -14.77 3.77 23.45
N ARG A 305 -15.63 3.34 22.55
CA ARG A 305 -17.08 3.51 22.65
C ARG A 305 -17.58 2.63 23.78
N ALA A 306 -18.20 3.28 24.76
CA ALA A 306 -18.89 2.63 25.87
C ALA A 306 -20.13 1.85 25.41
#